data_AF-A0A9N8UYJ6-F1
#
_entry.id   AF-A0A9N8UYJ6-F1
#
_cell.length_a   1.000
_cell.length_b   1.000
_cell.length_c   1.000
_cell.angle_alpha   90.00
_cell.angle_beta   90.00
_cell.angle_gamma   90.00
#
_symmetry.space_group_name_H-M   'P 1'
#
loop_
_entity.id
_entity.type
_entity.pdbx_description
1 polymer ?
#
loop_
_entity_poly.entity_id
_entity_poly.type
_entity_poly.pdbx_seq_one_letter_code
_entity_poly.pdbx_strand_id
1 'polypeptide(L)'
;MSSQHFIPPLNYGMIEEDLYRSGQPNELNFPFLEKLGLKTVVWLAPEDPNHRFLNFIDDQNIQWHHLGVISSVNALDPITEEVVLAALEVILNPRSYPMIVMCNLGRHRTGTIVGCLRKLQRWNLTSIFEEYRRYAGSKVRVLNEQFIELFDTDLVGVPVNRPKWL
;
A
#
# COMPACT_ATOMS: atom_id res chain seq x y z
N MET A 1 -30.49 -7.96 18.62
CA MET A 1 -29.27 -7.26 18.19
C MET A 1 -28.85 -7.92 16.87
N SER A 2 -28.88 -7.22 15.74
CA SER A 2 -28.36 -7.79 14.49
C SER A 2 -26.85 -7.92 14.59
N SER A 3 -26.28 -9.06 14.18
CA SER A 3 -24.84 -9.21 14.06
C SER A 3 -24.35 -8.34 12.90
N GLN A 4 -23.60 -7.29 13.20
CA GLN A 4 -22.94 -6.50 12.16
C GLN A 4 -21.71 -7.28 11.67
N HIS A 5 -21.75 -7.74 10.43
CA HIS A 5 -20.63 -8.43 9.80
C HIS A 5 -19.69 -7.40 9.16
N PHE A 6 -18.42 -7.42 9.54
CA PHE A 6 -17.38 -6.59 8.93
C PHE A 6 -16.66 -7.39 7.84
N ILE A 7 -16.63 -6.87 6.62
CA ILE A 7 -16.05 -7.55 5.47
C ILE A 7 -14.79 -6.79 5.05
N PRO A 8 -13.58 -7.33 5.27
CA PRO A 8 -12.36 -6.67 4.83
C PRO A 8 -12.31 -6.58 3.30
N PRO A 9 -11.64 -5.56 2.74
CA PRO A 9 -11.49 -5.42 1.30
C PRO A 9 -10.65 -6.54 0.69
N LEU A 10 -10.72 -6.67 -0.64
CA LEU A 10 -9.91 -7.62 -1.40
C LEU A 10 -8.43 -7.48 -1.03
N ASN A 11 -7.73 -8.61 -0.82
CA ASN A 11 -6.29 -8.62 -0.50
C ASN A 11 -5.91 -7.78 0.72
N TYR A 12 -6.83 -7.57 1.67
CA TYR A 12 -6.54 -6.92 2.93
C TYR A 12 -5.46 -7.68 3.71
N GLY A 13 -4.59 -6.93 4.39
CA GLY A 13 -3.63 -7.47 5.33
C GLY A 13 -2.98 -6.37 6.16
N MET A 14 -2.47 -6.76 7.34
CA MET A 14 -1.59 -5.91 8.13
C MET A 14 -0.16 -6.09 7.62
N ILE A 15 0.54 -5.00 7.36
CA ILE A 15 1.96 -4.99 7.03
C ILE A 15 2.76 -4.85 8.33
N GLU A 16 2.41 -3.86 9.14
CA GLU A 16 2.98 -3.54 10.46
C GLU A 16 1.89 -2.93 11.37
N GLU A 17 2.24 -2.61 12.61
CA GLU A 17 1.35 -1.88 13.53
C GLU A 17 0.83 -0.59 12.87
N ASP A 18 -0.50 -0.46 12.80
CA ASP A 18 -1.23 0.62 12.14
C ASP A 18 -0.90 0.87 10.65
N LEU A 19 -0.20 -0.06 9.98
CA LEU A 19 0.10 -0.06 8.55
C LEU A 19 -0.61 -1.22 7.85
N TYR A 20 -1.52 -0.92 6.94
CA TYR A 20 -2.32 -1.91 6.23
C TYR A 20 -2.09 -1.90 4.73
N ARG A 21 -2.52 -2.96 4.05
CA ARG A 21 -2.64 -3.04 2.59
C ARG A 21 -4.02 -3.53 2.19
N SER A 22 -4.45 -3.18 0.97
CA SER A 22 -5.56 -3.86 0.29
C SER A 22 -5.62 -3.53 -1.20
N GLY A 23 -6.56 -4.15 -1.91
CA GLY A 23 -7.13 -3.62 -3.14
C GLY A 23 -8.15 -2.52 -2.88
N GLN A 24 -8.76 -2.00 -3.95
CA GLN A 24 -9.80 -0.98 -3.86
C GLN A 24 -11.04 -1.55 -3.13
N PRO A 25 -11.52 -0.89 -2.07
CA PRO A 25 -12.74 -1.30 -1.39
C PRO A 25 -13.99 -0.95 -2.19
N ASN A 26 -15.09 -1.61 -1.84
CA ASN A 26 -16.45 -1.19 -2.17
C ASN A 26 -17.26 -0.94 -0.88
N GLU A 27 -18.53 -0.57 -1.02
CA GLU A 27 -19.37 -0.13 0.09
C GLU A 27 -19.59 -1.21 1.15
N LEU A 28 -19.50 -2.49 0.79
CA LEU A 28 -19.57 -3.59 1.75
C LEU A 28 -18.36 -3.61 2.70
N ASN A 29 -17.24 -3.00 2.28
CA ASN A 29 -16.00 -2.94 3.05
C ASN A 29 -15.89 -1.69 3.93
N PHE A 30 -16.65 -0.63 3.64
CA PHE A 30 -16.53 0.66 4.34
C PHE A 30 -16.75 0.53 5.86
N PRO A 31 -17.75 -0.21 6.37
CA PRO A 31 -17.89 -0.40 7.81
C PRO A 31 -16.67 -1.05 8.48
N PHE A 32 -15.94 -1.90 7.76
CA PHE A 32 -14.69 -2.49 8.26
C PHE A 32 -13.57 -1.43 8.30
N LEU A 33 -13.43 -0.62 7.24
CA LEU A 33 -12.41 0.43 7.16
C LEU A 33 -12.62 1.53 8.21
N GLU A 34 -13.86 1.88 8.53
CA GLU A 34 -14.19 2.81 9.63
C GLU A 34 -13.62 2.33 10.98
N LYS A 35 -13.57 1.02 11.21
CA LYS A 35 -13.00 0.46 12.45
C LYS A 35 -11.49 0.58 12.54
N LEU A 36 -10.80 0.76 11.42
CA LEU A 36 -9.36 0.98 11.41
C LEU A 36 -9.00 2.43 11.80
N GLY A 37 -9.95 3.37 11.80
CA GLY A 37 -9.69 4.77 12.14
C GLY A 37 -8.61 5.39 11.26
N LEU A 38 -8.60 5.04 9.96
CA LEU A 38 -7.56 5.45 9.02
C LEU A 38 -7.43 6.97 8.99
N LYS A 39 -6.19 7.44 9.06
CA LYS A 39 -5.84 8.85 8.84
C LYS A 39 -5.36 9.09 7.41
N THR A 40 -4.74 8.08 6.80
CA THR A 40 -4.09 8.23 5.51
C THR A 40 -4.34 7.04 4.57
N VAL A 41 -4.61 7.33 3.30
CA VAL A 41 -4.65 6.35 2.20
C VAL A 41 -3.58 6.71 1.18
N VAL A 42 -2.70 5.75 0.86
CA VAL A 42 -1.74 5.84 -0.23
C VAL A 42 -2.29 5.07 -1.43
N TRP A 43 -2.62 5.78 -2.50
CA TRP A 43 -3.20 5.23 -3.73
C TRP A 43 -2.18 5.17 -4.87
N LEU A 44 -1.94 3.97 -5.38
CA LEU A 44 -0.84 3.68 -6.31
C LEU A 44 -1.28 3.41 -7.75
N ALA A 45 -2.59 3.31 -8.02
CA ALA A 45 -3.07 3.13 -9.39
C ALA A 45 -3.01 4.47 -10.16
N PRO A 46 -2.68 4.48 -11.46
CA PRO A 46 -2.69 5.71 -12.25
C PRO A 46 -4.10 6.30 -12.36
N GLU A 47 -5.10 5.42 -12.48
CA GLU A 47 -6.49 5.84 -12.54
C GLU A 47 -6.99 6.28 -11.16
N ASP A 48 -7.96 7.20 -11.16
CA ASP A 48 -8.69 7.53 -9.95
C ASP A 48 -9.47 6.31 -9.42
N PRO A 49 -9.60 6.15 -8.09
CA PRO A 49 -10.53 5.20 -7.54
C PRO A 49 -11.98 5.54 -7.92
N ASN A 50 -12.90 4.61 -7.69
CA ASN A 50 -14.31 4.88 -7.94
C ASN A 50 -14.83 6.02 -7.03
N HIS A 51 -15.84 6.76 -7.50
CA HIS A 51 -16.40 7.89 -6.76
C HIS A 51 -16.93 7.53 -5.37
N ARG A 52 -17.39 6.29 -5.16
CA ARG A 52 -17.90 5.86 -3.85
C ARG A 52 -16.78 5.79 -2.81
N PHE A 53 -15.60 5.30 -3.21
CA PHE A 53 -14.44 5.28 -2.34
C PHE A 53 -13.86 6.68 -2.13
N LEU A 54 -13.87 7.55 -3.15
CA LEU A 54 -13.48 8.95 -2.98
C LEU A 54 -14.40 9.69 -1.99
N ASN A 55 -15.72 9.50 -2.09
CA ASN A 55 -16.67 10.06 -1.12
C ASN A 55 -16.41 9.53 0.29
N PHE A 56 -16.13 8.22 0.43
CA PHE A 56 -15.77 7.65 1.73
C PHE A 56 -14.50 8.29 2.33
N ILE A 57 -13.47 8.53 1.51
CA ILE A 57 -12.25 9.22 1.96
C ILE A 57 -12.58 10.62 2.48
N ASP A 58 -13.40 11.37 1.74
CA ASP A 58 -13.82 12.73 2.11
C ASP A 58 -14.67 12.74 3.40
N ASP A 59 -15.71 11.90 3.46
CA ASP A 59 -16.61 11.75 4.61
C ASP A 59 -15.85 11.40 5.91
N GLN A 60 -14.80 10.59 5.80
CA GLN A 60 -13.97 10.18 6.94
C GLN A 60 -12.79 11.13 7.21
N ASN A 61 -12.64 12.23 6.46
CA ASN A 61 -11.53 13.19 6.55
C ASN A 61 -10.14 12.53 6.42
N ILE A 62 -10.04 11.52 5.54
CA ILE A 62 -8.81 10.77 5.32
C ILE A 62 -7.89 11.56 4.37
N GLN A 63 -6.62 11.71 4.75
CA GLN A 63 -5.61 12.29 3.88
C GLN A 63 -5.29 11.33 2.73
N TRP A 64 -5.49 11.78 1.49
CA TRP A 64 -5.31 10.96 0.30
C TRP A 64 -4.02 11.35 -0.45
N HIS A 65 -3.13 10.38 -0.63
CA HIS A 65 -1.91 10.53 -1.44
C HIS A 65 -2.04 9.70 -2.72
N HIS A 66 -2.34 10.37 -3.84
CA HIS A 66 -2.38 9.73 -5.17
C HIS A 66 -0.97 9.76 -5.78
N LEU A 67 -0.25 8.66 -5.64
CA LEU A 67 1.13 8.55 -6.15
C LEU A 67 1.21 7.87 -7.53
N GLY A 68 0.13 7.22 -7.97
CA GLY A 68 0.06 6.59 -9.29
C GLY A 68 0.18 7.56 -10.46
N VAL A 69 -0.09 8.84 -10.26
CA VAL A 69 0.00 9.90 -11.29
C VAL A 69 1.40 10.46 -11.48
N ILE A 70 2.35 10.17 -10.57
CA ILE A 70 3.74 10.62 -10.69
C ILE A 70 4.39 10.00 -11.94
N SER A 71 3.96 8.81 -12.32
CA SER A 71 4.47 8.11 -13.49
C SER A 71 3.61 8.40 -14.72
N SER A 72 4.15 9.05 -15.75
CA SER A 72 3.48 9.33 -17.05
C SER A 72 3.35 8.10 -17.96
N VAL A 73 3.32 6.91 -17.36
CA VAL A 73 3.41 5.61 -18.05
C VAL A 73 2.10 4.85 -17.91
N ASN A 74 1.81 4.00 -18.89
CA ASN A 74 0.53 3.31 -19.01
C ASN A 74 0.26 2.41 -17.80
N ALA A 75 -1.01 2.04 -17.57
CA ALA A 75 -1.41 1.14 -16.48
C ALA A 75 -0.64 -0.20 -16.42
N LEU A 76 -0.11 -0.63 -17.57
CA LEU A 76 0.66 -1.87 -17.75
C LEU A 76 2.12 -1.75 -17.31
N ASP A 77 2.66 -0.54 -17.24
CA ASP A 77 4.06 -0.30 -16.96
C ASP A 77 4.39 -0.57 -15.48
N PRO A 78 5.61 -1.03 -15.18
CA PRO A 78 6.06 -1.25 -13.81
C PRO A 78 6.03 0.06 -13.02
N ILE A 79 5.89 -0.06 -11.70
CA ILE A 79 6.02 1.07 -10.78
C ILE A 79 7.43 1.65 -10.89
N THR A 80 7.56 2.96 -10.88
CA THR A 80 8.86 3.63 -10.99
C THR A 80 9.50 3.81 -9.61
N GLU A 81 10.81 4.01 -9.57
CA GLU A 81 11.55 4.24 -8.32
C GLU A 81 11.07 5.49 -7.59
N GLU A 82 10.70 6.54 -8.33
CA GLU A 82 10.19 7.79 -7.76
C GLU A 82 8.87 7.56 -7.00
N VAL A 83 7.97 6.72 -7.53
CA VAL A 83 6.73 6.35 -6.83
C VAL A 83 7.05 5.55 -5.57
N VAL A 84 8.06 4.67 -5.62
CA VAL A 84 8.48 3.89 -4.44
C VAL A 84 9.05 4.79 -3.35
N LEU A 85 9.95 5.70 -3.69
CA LEU A 85 10.54 6.66 -2.76
C LEU A 85 9.47 7.56 -2.14
N ALA A 86 8.56 8.11 -2.95
CA ALA A 86 7.46 8.93 -2.46
C ALA A 86 6.53 8.16 -1.53
N ALA A 87 6.22 6.89 -1.84
CA ALA A 87 5.38 6.06 -0.98
C ALA A 87 6.08 5.76 0.36
N LEU A 88 7.37 5.42 0.33
CA LEU A 88 8.15 5.17 1.53
C LEU A 88 8.30 6.43 2.39
N GLU A 89 8.41 7.62 1.81
CA GLU A 89 8.41 8.88 2.56
C GLU A 89 7.14 9.06 3.40
N VAL A 90 5.97 8.78 2.82
CA VAL A 90 4.69 8.86 3.56
C VAL A 90 4.60 7.75 4.62
N ILE A 91 5.01 6.52 4.28
CA ILE A 91 4.99 5.35 5.18
C ILE A 91 5.91 5.57 6.38
N LEU A 92 7.08 6.18 6.18
CA LEU A 92 8.04 6.38 7.27
C LEU A 92 7.70 7.59 8.15
N ASN A 93 6.60 8.29 7.91
CA ASN A 93 6.14 9.40 8.75
C ASN A 93 5.13 8.92 9.80
N PRO A 94 5.48 8.85 11.10
CA PRO A 94 4.57 8.37 12.15
C PRO A 94 3.31 9.22 12.31
N ARG A 95 3.31 10.47 11.82
CA ARG A 95 2.13 11.35 11.91
C ARG A 95 1.02 10.96 10.92
N SER A 96 1.31 10.11 9.93
CA SER A 96 0.34 9.65 8.92
C SER A 96 -0.48 8.44 9.36
N TYR A 97 -0.21 7.90 10.55
CA TYR A 97 -0.84 6.68 11.05
C TYR A 97 -2.18 6.93 11.74
N PRO A 98 -3.13 5.97 11.69
CA PRO A 98 -3.08 4.70 10.94
C PRO A 98 -3.23 4.88 9.43
N MET A 99 -2.55 4.05 8.63
CA MET A 99 -2.53 4.20 7.17
C MET A 99 -2.78 2.89 6.42
N ILE A 100 -3.25 3.02 5.18
CA ILE A 100 -3.42 1.88 4.27
C ILE A 100 -2.85 2.18 2.88
N VAL A 101 -2.11 1.21 2.32
CA VAL A 101 -1.50 1.28 0.99
C VAL A 101 -2.32 0.45 0.01
N MET A 102 -2.78 1.06 -1.07
CA MET A 102 -3.72 0.46 -2.01
C MET A 102 -3.32 0.67 -3.48
N CYS A 103 -3.68 -0.30 -4.30
CA CYS A 103 -3.89 -0.14 -5.73
C CYS A 103 -5.19 -0.85 -6.12
N ASN A 104 -5.53 -0.96 -7.40
CA ASN A 104 -6.79 -1.58 -7.84
C ASN A 104 -7.06 -2.96 -7.19
N LEU A 105 -6.07 -3.86 -7.20
CA LEU A 105 -6.21 -5.23 -6.67
C LEU A 105 -5.32 -5.52 -5.45
N GLY A 106 -4.52 -4.55 -4.99
CA GLY A 106 -3.58 -4.75 -3.88
C GLY A 106 -2.52 -5.81 -4.15
N ARG A 107 -2.15 -6.03 -5.43
CA ARG A 107 -1.20 -7.06 -5.87
C ARG A 107 0.16 -6.48 -6.21
N HIS A 108 0.34 -6.01 -7.45
CA HIS A 108 1.64 -5.69 -8.01
C HIS A 108 2.24 -4.40 -7.45
N ARG A 109 1.56 -3.26 -7.62
CA ARG A 109 2.07 -1.95 -7.16
C ARG A 109 2.21 -1.92 -5.64
N THR A 110 1.13 -2.23 -4.92
CA THR A 110 1.15 -2.38 -3.45
C THR A 110 2.20 -3.38 -2.99
N GLY A 111 2.28 -4.56 -3.62
CA GLY A 111 3.26 -5.58 -3.25
C GLY A 111 4.70 -5.16 -3.51
N THR A 112 4.96 -4.33 -4.52
CA THR A 112 6.30 -3.79 -4.79
C THR A 112 6.72 -2.79 -3.72
N ILE A 113 5.83 -1.87 -3.34
CA ILE A 113 6.09 -0.94 -2.22
C ILE A 113 6.35 -1.71 -0.93
N VAL A 114 5.50 -2.68 -0.60
CA VAL A 114 5.67 -3.50 0.59
C VAL A 114 6.98 -4.30 0.53
N GLY A 115 7.33 -4.86 -0.63
CA GLY A 115 8.59 -5.58 -0.80
C GLY A 115 9.82 -4.69 -0.60
N CYS A 116 9.80 -3.45 -1.12
CA CYS A 116 10.87 -2.47 -0.91
C CYS A 116 10.95 -2.03 0.56
N LEU A 117 9.80 -1.89 1.24
CA LEU A 117 9.75 -1.66 2.68
C LEU A 117 10.39 -2.82 3.46
N ARG A 118 10.06 -4.07 3.13
CA ARG A 118 10.69 -5.25 3.78
C ARG A 118 12.20 -5.28 3.55
N LYS A 119 12.65 -4.88 2.36
CA LYS A 119 14.08 -4.76 2.05
C LYS A 119 14.75 -3.71 2.94
N LEU A 120 14.10 -2.55 3.13
CA LEU A 120 14.56 -1.52 4.06
C LEU A 120 14.61 -2.02 5.52
N GLN A 121 13.64 -2.86 5.92
CA GLN A 121 13.62 -3.57 7.21
C GLN A 121 14.65 -4.73 7.28
N ARG A 122 15.52 -4.88 6.27
CA ARG A 122 16.58 -5.89 6.19
C ARG A 122 16.07 -7.34 6.21
N TRP A 123 14.86 -7.58 5.70
CA TRP A 123 14.40 -8.95 5.47
C TRP A 123 15.25 -9.61 4.38
N ASN A 124 15.38 -10.94 4.46
CA ASN A 124 16.03 -11.70 3.39
C ASN A 124 15.10 -11.77 2.16
N LEU A 125 15.68 -11.78 0.95
CA LEU A 125 14.92 -11.75 -0.31
C LEU A 125 13.94 -12.92 -0.45
N THR A 126 14.26 -14.11 0.06
CA THR A 126 13.35 -15.26 0.01
C THR A 126 12.05 -14.96 0.76
N SER A 127 12.13 -14.43 1.99
CA SER A 127 10.94 -14.04 2.75
C SER A 127 10.15 -12.92 2.09
N ILE A 128 10.84 -11.95 1.48
CA ILE A 128 10.19 -10.85 0.76
C ILE A 128 9.40 -11.36 -0.44
N PHE A 129 9.99 -12.22 -1.27
CA PHE A 129 9.33 -12.77 -2.45
C PHE A 129 8.18 -13.71 -2.07
N GLU A 130 8.32 -14.49 -1.00
CA GLU A 130 7.22 -15.32 -0.51
C GLU A 130 6.02 -14.47 -0.04
N GLU A 131 6.24 -13.35 0.65
CA GLU A 131 5.16 -12.40 1.00
C GLU A 131 4.53 -11.80 -0.25
N TYR A 132 5.34 -11.32 -1.20
CA TYR A 132 4.86 -10.78 -2.47
C TYR A 132 3.98 -11.78 -3.24
N ARG A 133 4.46 -13.01 -3.43
CA ARG A 133 3.77 -14.08 -4.17
C ARG A 133 2.44 -14.44 -3.51
N ARG A 134 2.39 -14.48 -2.17
CA ARG A 134 1.16 -14.76 -1.42
C ARG A 134 0.05 -13.77 -1.77
N TYR A 135 0.36 -12.48 -1.88
CA TYR A 135 -0.64 -11.47 -2.24
C TYR A 135 -0.90 -11.36 -3.74
N ALA A 136 0.10 -11.64 -4.58
CA ALA A 136 -0.06 -11.64 -6.04
C ALA A 136 -0.90 -12.83 -6.53
N GLY A 137 -0.90 -13.95 -5.80
CA GLY A 137 -1.62 -15.18 -6.13
C GLY A 137 -1.19 -15.74 -7.47
N SER A 138 -2.12 -16.20 -8.32
CA SER A 138 -1.81 -16.74 -9.66
C SER A 138 -1.31 -15.70 -10.68
N LYS A 139 -1.13 -14.45 -10.28
CA LYS A 139 -0.73 -13.34 -11.16
C LYS A 139 0.65 -12.78 -10.79
N VAL A 140 1.54 -13.58 -10.21
CA VAL A 140 2.95 -13.21 -9.94
C VAL A 140 3.60 -12.64 -11.21
N ARG A 141 4.41 -11.59 -11.05
CA ARG A 141 5.22 -11.01 -12.13
C ARG A 141 6.67 -10.96 -11.69
N VAL A 142 7.54 -11.66 -12.41
CA VAL A 142 8.99 -11.71 -12.12
C VAL A 142 9.63 -10.32 -12.15
N LEU A 143 9.16 -9.42 -13.03
CA LEU A 143 9.65 -8.04 -13.10
C LEU A 143 9.46 -7.25 -11.79
N ASN A 144 8.42 -7.55 -11.01
CA ASN A 144 8.23 -6.91 -9.71
C ASN A 144 9.20 -7.48 -8.66
N GLU A 145 9.49 -8.78 -8.70
CA GLU A 145 10.51 -9.39 -7.83
C GLU A 145 11.91 -8.83 -8.15
N GLN A 146 12.24 -8.73 -9.44
CA GLN A 146 13.49 -8.13 -9.91
C GLN A 146 13.60 -6.66 -9.50
N PHE A 147 12.51 -5.89 -9.58
CA PHE A 147 12.49 -4.51 -9.09
C PHE A 147 12.84 -4.45 -7.59
N ILE A 148 12.17 -5.27 -6.76
CA ILE A 148 12.44 -5.32 -5.32
C ILE A 148 13.90 -5.73 -5.06
N GLU A 149 14.42 -6.71 -5.80
CA GLU A 149 15.80 -7.18 -5.70
C GLU A 149 16.81 -6.07 -5.98
N LEU A 150 16.55 -5.23 -6.98
CA LEU A 150 17.50 -4.22 -7.45
C LEU A 150 17.31 -2.84 -6.79
N PHE A 151 16.17 -2.59 -6.13
CA PHE A 151 15.88 -1.30 -5.49
C PHE A 151 16.96 -0.89 -4.48
N ASP A 152 17.58 0.27 -4.67
CA ASP A 152 18.62 0.76 -3.76
C ASP A 152 17.99 1.43 -2.53
N THR A 153 18.15 0.79 -1.36
CA THR A 153 17.59 1.30 -0.11
C THR A 153 18.30 2.54 0.41
N ASP A 154 19.52 2.82 -0.05
CA ASP A 154 20.29 3.99 0.39
C ASP A 154 19.71 5.31 -0.14
N LEU A 155 18.83 5.22 -1.16
CA LEU A 155 18.06 6.36 -1.67
C LEU A 155 16.92 6.79 -0.72
N VAL A 156 16.56 5.96 0.25
CA VAL A 156 15.43 6.24 1.16
C VAL A 156 15.87 7.21 2.26
N GLY A 157 15.29 8.41 2.27
CA GLY A 157 15.47 9.38 3.35
C GLY A 157 14.77 8.94 4.64
N VAL A 158 15.44 8.18 5.49
CA VAL A 158 14.88 7.71 6.77
C VAL A 158 14.79 8.89 7.77
N PRO A 159 13.60 9.25 8.26
CA PRO A 159 13.45 10.36 9.20
C PRO A 159 13.99 10.00 10.59
N VAL A 160 14.40 11.02 11.36
CA VAL A 160 14.84 10.85 12.75
C VAL A 160 13.74 10.23 13.62
N ASN A 161 12.51 10.70 13.44
CA ASN A 161 11.33 10.15 14.09
C ASN A 161 10.65 9.16 13.14
N ARG A 162 11.19 7.94 13.06
CA ARG A 162 10.66 6.84 12.25
C ARG A 162 9.76 5.90 13.08
N PRO A 163 8.91 5.08 12.44
CA PRO A 163 8.14 4.05 13.13
C PRO A 163 9.04 3.09 13.91
N LYS A 164 8.57 2.57 15.05
CA LYS A 164 9.38 1.71 15.94
C LYS A 164 9.74 0.35 15.35
N TRP A 165 8.98 -0.11 14.36
CA TRP A 165 9.22 -1.37 13.67
C TRP A 165 10.31 -1.27 12.59
N LEU A 166 10.90 -0.09 12.36
CA LEU A 166 12.01 0.15 11.43
C LEU A 166 13.37 0.29 12.15
#